data_AF-A0A2S0JWR2-F1
#
_entry.id   AF-A0A2S0JWR2-F1
#
_cell.length_a   1.000
_cell.length_b   1.000
_cell.length_c   1.000
_cell.angle_alpha   90.00
_cell.angle_beta   90.00
_cell.angle_gamma   90.00
#
_symmetry.space_group_name_H-M   'P 1'
#
loop_
_entity.id
_entity.type
_entity.pdbx_description
1 polymer ?
#
loop_
_entity_poly.entity_id
_entity_poly.type
_entity_poly.pdbx_seq_one_letter_code
_entity_poly.pdbx_strand_id
1 'polypeptide(L)'
;MDTRNRQPYNKIKAFLVENEIKHKDVAVLLEMKPNTISKKLNGFGGDFTLEEAKLMHVELGVPIAYFFEPNVPKKERRMIS
;
A
#
# COMPACT_ATOMS: atom_id res chain seq x y z
N MET A 1 -4.63 22.45 -3.51
CA MET A 1 -3.28 21.91 -3.80
C MET A 1 -3.24 20.50 -3.23
N ASP A 2 -2.75 19.53 -4.00
CA ASP A 2 -2.58 18.16 -3.50
C ASP A 2 -1.43 18.16 -2.48
N THR A 3 -1.71 17.76 -1.24
CA THR A 3 -0.75 17.74 -0.12
C THR A 3 -0.14 16.35 0.10
N ARG A 4 -0.34 15.42 -0.85
CA ARG A 4 0.22 14.06 -0.78
C ARG A 4 1.73 14.08 -0.96
N ASN A 5 2.42 13.25 -0.16
CA ASN A 5 3.85 13.01 -0.27
C ASN A 5 4.18 12.04 -1.41
N ARG A 6 3.25 11.14 -1.75
CA ARG A 6 3.43 10.12 -2.80
C ARG A 6 2.11 9.65 -3.39
N GLN A 7 2.21 8.87 -4.47
CA GLN A 7 1.06 8.19 -5.05
C GLN A 7 0.44 7.18 -4.06
N PRO A 8 -0.90 7.09 -3.97
CA PRO A 8 -1.54 6.09 -3.13
C PRO A 8 -1.26 4.66 -3.59
N TYR A 9 -1.20 3.72 -2.64
CA TYR A 9 -1.10 2.29 -2.90
C TYR A 9 -2.46 1.71 -3.30
N ASN A 10 -2.93 2.05 -4.50
CA ASN A 10 -4.27 1.66 -4.95
C ASN A 10 -4.47 0.14 -5.05
N LYS A 11 -3.43 -0.60 -5.49
CA LYS A 11 -3.50 -2.07 -5.54
C LYS A 11 -3.54 -2.73 -4.16
N ILE A 12 -2.77 -2.21 -3.20
CA ILE A 12 -2.80 -2.69 -1.81
C ILE A 12 -4.17 -2.40 -1.20
N LYS A 13 -4.72 -1.20 -1.40
CA LYS A 13 -6.07 -0.87 -0.91
C LYS A 13 -7.13 -1.82 -1.48
N ALA A 14 -7.08 -2.12 -2.78
CA ALA A 14 -7.98 -3.09 -3.41
C ALA A 14 -7.83 -4.49 -2.80
N PHE A 15 -6.59 -4.98 -2.66
CA PHE A 15 -6.30 -6.26 -2.04
C PHE A 15 -6.87 -6.40 -0.63
N LEU A 16 -6.71 -5.37 0.22
CA LEU A 16 -7.25 -5.39 1.58
C LEU A 16 -8.78 -5.51 1.60
N VAL A 17 -9.46 -4.79 0.70
CA VAL A 17 -10.92 -4.87 0.57
C VAL A 17 -11.37 -6.25 0.07
N GLU A 18 -10.71 -6.78 -0.96
CA GLU A 18 -11.02 -8.07 -1.58
C GLU A 18 -10.82 -9.26 -0.62
N ASN A 19 -9.90 -9.15 0.33
CA ASN A 19 -9.59 -10.18 1.32
C ASN A 19 -10.20 -9.89 2.71
N GLU A 20 -11.11 -8.92 2.81
CA GLU A 20 -11.77 -8.51 4.06
C GLU A 20 -10.81 -8.08 5.20
N ILE A 21 -9.59 -7.67 4.85
CA ILE A 21 -8.57 -7.22 5.80
C ILE A 21 -8.83 -5.75 6.13
N LYS A 22 -9.09 -5.45 7.41
CA LYS A 22 -9.37 -4.09 7.85
C LYS A 22 -8.05 -3.37 8.17
N HIS A 23 -8.07 -2.05 8.08
CA HIS A 23 -6.90 -1.23 8.47
C HIS A 23 -6.46 -1.49 9.92
N LYS A 24 -7.38 -1.88 10.81
CA LYS A 24 -7.03 -2.25 12.19
C LYS A 24 -6.19 -3.53 12.25
N ASP A 25 -6.36 -4.46 11.32
CA ASP A 25 -5.65 -5.73 11.32
C ASP A 25 -4.20 -5.50 10.85
N VAL A 26 -4.03 -4.68 9.81
CA VAL A 26 -2.71 -4.18 9.37
C VAL A 26 -2.02 -3.37 10.48
N ALA A 27 -2.80 -2.57 11.22
CA ALA A 27 -2.27 -1.75 12.30
C ALA A 27 -1.76 -2.60 13.47
N VAL A 28 -2.46 -3.69 13.81
CA VAL A 28 -2.00 -4.67 14.81
C VAL A 28 -0.71 -5.34 14.34
N LEU A 29 -0.65 -5.80 13.08
CA LEU A 29 0.54 -6.46 12.53
C LEU A 29 1.79 -5.56 12.56
N LEU A 30 1.64 -4.28 12.24
CA LEU A 30 2.75 -3.34 12.14
C LEU A 30 2.99 -2.53 13.42
N GLU A 31 2.28 -2.83 14.50
CA GLU A 31 2.34 -2.11 15.78
C GLU A 31 2.11 -0.59 15.63
N MET A 32 1.14 -0.22 14.79
CA MET A 32 0.81 1.18 14.47
C MET A 32 -0.63 1.54 14.82
N LYS A 33 -0.95 2.83 14.76
CA LYS A 33 -2.35 3.30 14.82
C LYS A 33 -3.03 3.08 13.46
N PRO A 34 -4.32 2.72 13.42
CA PRO A 34 -5.07 2.57 12.16
C PRO A 34 -5.03 3.82 11.26
N ASN A 35 -4.99 5.01 11.86
CA ASN A 35 -4.84 6.27 11.13
C ASN A 35 -3.48 6.37 10.42
N THR A 36 -2.41 5.85 11.01
CA THR A 36 -1.08 5.81 10.39
C THR A 36 -1.12 4.93 9.15
N ILE A 37 -1.74 3.74 9.23
CA ILE A 37 -1.93 2.84 8.08
C ILE A 37 -2.71 3.53 6.96
N SER A 38 -3.84 4.19 7.31
CA SER A 38 -4.63 4.95 6.33
C SER A 38 -3.80 6.05 5.64
N LYS A 39 -2.98 6.79 6.40
CA LYS A 39 -2.09 7.82 5.84
C LYS A 39 -1.02 7.23 4.93
N LYS A 40 -0.41 6.08 5.28
CA LYS A 40 0.55 5.37 4.41
C LYS A 40 -0.13 4.95 3.10
N LEU A 41 -1.24 4.21 3.18
CA LEU A 41 -1.96 3.73 1.99
C LEU A 41 -2.43 4.85 1.04
N ASN A 42 -2.80 6.01 1.59
CA ASN A 42 -3.30 7.14 0.82
C ASN A 42 -2.23 8.16 0.41
N GLY A 43 -0.95 7.92 0.73
CA GLY A 43 0.17 8.78 0.33
C GLY A 43 0.32 10.07 1.15
N PHE A 44 -0.36 10.20 2.29
CA PHE A 44 -0.26 11.35 3.19
C PHE A 44 0.74 11.15 4.35
N GLY A 45 1.20 9.92 4.58
CA GLY A 45 2.18 9.55 5.61
C GLY A 45 3.57 9.26 5.04
N GLY A 46 4.47 8.75 5.88
CA GLY A 46 5.72 8.14 5.43
C GLY A 46 5.48 6.88 4.59
N ASP A 47 6.51 6.39 3.91
CA ASP A 47 6.38 5.18 3.10
C ASP A 47 6.31 3.90 3.92
N PHE A 48 5.90 2.78 3.31
CA PHE A 48 6.11 1.47 3.93
C PHE A 48 7.60 1.14 3.89
N THR A 49 8.17 0.70 5.01
CA THR A 49 9.54 0.19 5.02
C THR A 49 9.57 -1.18 4.34
N LEU A 50 10.76 -1.63 3.95
CA LEU A 50 10.92 -2.98 3.36
C LEU A 50 10.49 -4.08 4.35
N GLU A 51 10.75 -3.88 5.63
CA GLU A 51 10.35 -4.80 6.69
C GLU A 51 8.82 -4.85 6.85
N GLU A 52 8.15 -3.70 6.87
CA GLU A 52 6.68 -3.63 6.90
C GLU A 52 6.05 -4.30 5.66
N ALA A 53 6.61 -4.05 4.48
CA ALA A 53 6.17 -4.67 3.24
C ALA A 53 6.33 -6.21 3.28
N LYS A 54 7.46 -6.69 3.82
CA LYS A 54 7.73 -8.12 4.02
C LYS A 54 6.73 -8.74 5.01
N LEU A 55 6.45 -8.08 6.13
CA LEU A 55 5.46 -8.55 7.10
C LEU A 55 4.07 -8.64 6.48
N MET A 56 3.62 -7.60 5.78
CA MET A 56 2.34 -7.62 5.08
C MET A 56 2.28 -8.70 3.98
N HIS A 57 3.41 -9.00 3.34
CA HIS A 57 3.48 -10.09 2.36
C HIS A 57 3.35 -11.47 3.02
N VAL A 58 4.14 -11.73 4.07
CA VAL A 58 4.20 -13.04 4.72
C VAL A 58 2.93 -13.34 5.51
N GLU A 59 2.41 -12.37 6.25
CA GLU A 59 1.31 -12.58 7.20
C GLU A 59 -0.07 -12.33 6.59
N LEU A 60 -0.18 -11.40 5.64
CA LEU A 60 -1.46 -11.03 5.02
C LEU A 60 -1.58 -11.44 3.56
N GLY A 61 -0.52 -11.98 2.95
CA GLY A 61 -0.51 -12.40 1.55
C GLY A 61 -0.50 -11.26 0.53
N VAL A 62 -0.23 -10.01 0.95
CA VAL A 62 -0.16 -8.87 0.02
C VAL A 62 0.94 -9.15 -1.02
N PRO A 63 0.66 -9.11 -2.33
CA PRO A 63 1.70 -9.31 -3.33
C PRO A 63 2.82 -8.27 -3.18
N ILE A 64 4.05 -8.71 -2.95
CA ILE A 64 5.18 -7.82 -2.66
C ILE A 64 5.42 -6.79 -3.78
N ALA A 65 5.13 -7.17 -5.03
CA ALA A 65 5.21 -6.28 -6.18
C ALA A 65 4.36 -5.01 -6.02
N TYR A 66 3.22 -5.07 -5.31
CA TYR A 66 2.32 -3.93 -5.13
C TYR A 66 2.96 -2.76 -4.37
N PHE A 67 4.05 -2.99 -3.63
CA PHE A 67 4.81 -1.94 -2.95
C PHE A 67 5.77 -1.19 -3.89
N PHE A 68 6.09 -1.76 -5.05
CA PHE A 68 7.09 -1.23 -6.00
C PHE A 68 6.48 -0.83 -7.35
N GLU A 69 5.20 -1.12 -7.57
CA GLU A 69 4.53 -0.78 -8.82
C GLU A 69 4.27 0.73 -8.94
N PRO A 70 4.76 1.37 -10.03
CA PRO A 70 4.45 2.77 -10.27
C PRO A 70 2.97 2.91 -10.67
N ASN A 71 2.30 3.93 -10.13
CA ASN A 71 0.94 4.27 -10.51
C ASN A 71 0.94 4.98 -11.88
N VAL A 72 1.21 4.24 -12.95
CA VAL A 72 1.24 4.75 -14.32
C VAL A 72 -0.15 4.64 -14.94
N PRO A 73 -0.75 5.77 -15.39
CA PRO A 73 -1.99 5.75 -16.16
C PRO A 73 -1.89 4.79 -17.33
N LYS A 74 -2.96 4.05 -17.65
CA LYS A 74 -2.94 3.05 -18.73
C LYS A 74 -2.42 3.61 -20.06
N LYS A 75 -2.76 4.87 -20.37
CA LYS A 75 -2.33 5.60 -21.57
C LYS A 75 -0.81 5.89 -21.64
N GLU A 76 -0.11 5.84 -20.50
CA GLU A 76 1.33 6.15 -20.38
C GLU A 76 2.19 4.90 -20.19
N ARG A 77 1.58 3.71 -20.07
CA ARG A 77 2.31 2.45 -19.98
C ARG A 77 2.89 2.11 -21.35
N ARG A 78 4.20 2.33 -21.54
CA ARG A 78 4.92 1.80 -22.70
C ARG A 78 5.03 0.29 -22.54
N MET A 79 4.53 -0.48 -23.51
CA MET A 79 4.85 -1.90 -23.59
C MET A 79 6.35 -2.00 -23.88
N ILE A 80 7.12 -2.39 -22.88
CA ILE A 80 8.48 -2.86 -23.12
C ILE A 80 8.31 -4.33 -23.52
N SER A 81 8.43 -4.60 -24.82
CA SER A 81 8.50 -5.96 -25.38
C SER A 81 9.87 -6.58 -25.14
#